data_AF-A0A5F2C6K4-F1
#
_entry.id   AF-A0A5F2C6K4-F1
#
_cell.length_a   1.000
_cell.length_b   1.000
_cell.length_c   1.000
_cell.angle_alpha   90.00
_cell.angle_beta   90.00
_cell.angle_gamma   90.00
#
_symmetry.space_group_name_H-M   'P 1'
#
loop_
_entity.id
_entity.type
_entity.pdbx_description
1 polymer ?
#
loop_
_entity_poly.entity_id
_entity_poly.type
_entity_poly.pdbx_seq_one_letter_code
_entity_poly.pdbx_strand_id
1 'polypeptide(L)'
;MKNRSLPFAFLLLFSLHMNCGEDSKNDSTLLALLGRNCVSVPKTVRKDDGASTISTYQCSTSGLVYTCSAGGMSYVRTYVSANAAKLGLFDPPESGMPISQRGLASYKLITPMGSVGQHYTYTYDSSQRLVSRKNEMSLGTESFNDYDANGFPKNAGTYSYNYAIGGTRPIEIADGGTITEYNSKGWVTKEDSSSDTFYESTDTLEICD
;
A
#
# COMPACT_ATOMS: atom_id res chain seq x y z
N MET A 1 -9.81 -85.76 -22.37
CA MET A 1 -9.89 -86.82 -21.33
C MET A 1 -9.93 -86.15 -19.96
N LYS A 2 -10.75 -86.67 -19.02
CA LYS A 2 -10.71 -86.52 -17.52
C LYS A 2 -10.42 -85.11 -16.92
N ASN A 3 -11.35 -84.52 -16.16
CA ASN A 3 -11.51 -84.64 -14.68
C ASN A 3 -10.24 -84.22 -13.88
N ARG A 4 -10.21 -83.45 -12.78
CA ARG A 4 -11.17 -82.83 -11.82
C ARG A 4 -10.35 -81.79 -10.98
N SER A 5 -10.84 -80.91 -10.08
CA SER A 5 -12.16 -80.41 -9.66
C SER A 5 -12.02 -79.12 -8.82
N LEU A 6 -13.14 -78.49 -8.42
CA LEU A 6 -13.28 -77.50 -7.34
C LEU A 6 -13.02 -78.13 -5.93
N PRO A 7 -13.16 -77.38 -4.80
CA PRO A 7 -12.64 -76.03 -4.46
C PRO A 7 -11.98 -76.04 -3.06
N PHE A 8 -11.45 -74.92 -2.56
CA PHE A 8 -11.56 -74.61 -1.12
C PHE A 8 -11.42 -73.10 -0.86
N ALA A 9 -12.38 -72.53 -0.13
CA ALA A 9 -12.31 -71.16 0.36
C ALA A 9 -11.62 -71.14 1.73
N PHE A 10 -10.77 -70.14 1.98
CA PHE A 10 -10.46 -69.73 3.33
C PHE A 10 -10.42 -68.21 3.40
N LEU A 11 -11.30 -67.63 4.23
CA LEU A 11 -11.25 -66.21 4.55
C LEU A 11 -9.97 -65.95 5.35
N LEU A 12 -9.32 -64.82 5.06
CA LEU A 12 -8.59 -64.06 6.06
C LEU A 12 -8.78 -62.57 5.80
N LEU A 13 -9.76 -61.99 6.48
CA LEU A 13 -9.75 -60.55 6.75
C LEU A 13 -8.49 -60.25 7.55
N PHE A 14 -7.60 -59.40 7.04
CA PHE A 14 -6.72 -58.60 7.89
C PHE A 14 -6.40 -57.25 7.24
N SER A 15 -7.15 -56.25 7.69
CA SER A 15 -6.71 -54.87 7.93
C SER A 15 -5.75 -54.23 6.94
N LEU A 16 -6.32 -53.42 6.03
CA LEU A 16 -5.64 -52.25 5.48
C LEU A 16 -5.13 -51.38 6.65
N HIS A 17 -3.84 -51.45 6.94
CA HIS A 17 -3.18 -50.46 7.78
C HIS A 17 -3.04 -49.19 6.97
N MET A 18 -4.08 -48.35 7.00
CA MET A 18 -3.90 -46.92 6.80
C MET A 18 -2.98 -46.41 7.91
N ASN A 19 -1.70 -46.25 7.60
CA ASN A 19 -0.88 -45.29 8.34
C ASN A 19 -1.39 -43.89 7.97
N CYS A 20 -2.44 -43.45 8.66
CA CYS A 20 -2.72 -42.03 8.83
C CYS A 20 -1.55 -41.42 9.64
N GLY A 21 -0.51 -41.00 8.93
CA GLY A 21 0.41 -39.99 9.43
C GLY A 21 -0.27 -38.63 9.31
N GLU A 22 -0.92 -38.17 10.37
CA GLU A 22 -1.32 -36.77 10.49
C GLU A 22 -0.09 -35.87 10.46
N ASP A 23 0.00 -34.99 9.46
CA ASP A 23 0.67 -33.68 9.62
C ASP A 23 0.15 -32.68 8.57
N SER A 24 -1.16 -32.42 8.59
CA SER A 24 -1.82 -31.42 7.75
C SER A 24 -1.52 -30.00 8.24
N LYS A 25 -0.27 -29.54 8.10
CA LYS A 25 0.19 -28.20 8.48
C LYS A 25 0.64 -27.31 7.33
N ASN A 26 0.79 -27.85 6.12
CA ASN A 26 1.44 -27.15 5.00
C ASN A 26 0.46 -26.62 3.93
N ASP A 27 -0.78 -27.10 3.85
CA ASP A 27 -1.76 -26.61 2.87
C ASP A 27 -2.42 -25.29 3.32
N SER A 28 -2.65 -25.09 4.62
CA SER A 28 -3.24 -23.86 5.16
C SER A 28 -2.36 -22.63 4.94
N THR A 29 -1.03 -22.76 4.93
CA THR A 29 -0.13 -21.64 4.67
C THR A 29 -0.14 -21.24 3.20
N LEU A 30 -0.18 -22.21 2.28
CA LEU A 30 -0.26 -21.93 0.84
C LEU A 30 -1.62 -21.30 0.46
N LEU A 31 -2.73 -21.77 1.03
CA LEU A 31 -4.04 -21.12 0.84
C LEU A 31 -4.12 -19.73 1.50
N ALA A 32 -3.50 -19.52 2.67
CA ALA A 32 -3.44 -18.21 3.31
C ALA A 32 -2.63 -17.18 2.49
N LEU A 33 -1.64 -17.63 1.72
CA LEU A 33 -0.90 -16.80 0.76
C LEU A 33 -1.72 -16.45 -0.49
N LEU A 34 -2.61 -17.35 -0.95
CA LEU A 34 -3.45 -17.12 -2.14
C LEU A 34 -4.67 -16.22 -1.90
N GLY A 35 -5.12 -16.07 -0.64
CA GLY A 35 -6.21 -15.16 -0.25
C GLY A 35 -5.78 -13.75 0.15
N ARG A 36 -4.48 -13.45 0.12
CA ARG A 36 -3.92 -12.21 0.69
C ARG A 36 -4.17 -10.99 -0.20
N ASN A 37 -4.96 -10.05 0.30
CA ASN A 37 -5.09 -8.75 -0.34
C ASN A 37 -3.93 -7.83 0.09
N CYS A 38 -2.94 -7.70 -0.77
CA CYS A 38 -1.77 -6.85 -0.55
C CYS A 38 -1.60 -5.78 -1.64
N VAL A 39 -0.84 -4.73 -1.36
CA VAL A 39 -0.32 -3.77 -2.36
C VAL A 39 1.16 -3.48 -2.11
N SER A 40 1.91 -3.40 -3.20
CA SER A 40 3.36 -3.18 -3.15
C SER A 40 3.73 -1.72 -2.92
N VAL A 41 4.61 -1.50 -1.96
CA VAL A 41 5.18 -0.19 -1.60
C VAL A 41 6.72 -0.25 -1.73
N PRO A 42 7.42 0.90 -1.87
CA PRO A 42 8.88 0.89 -1.86
C PRO A 42 9.44 0.29 -0.57
N LYS A 43 10.62 -0.33 -0.63
CA LYS A 43 11.40 -0.69 0.57
C LYS A 43 12.43 0.38 0.91
N THR A 44 12.99 1.01 -0.11
CA THR A 44 13.90 2.14 0.01
C THR A 44 13.43 3.23 -0.94
N VAL A 45 13.37 4.47 -0.47
CA VAL A 45 13.16 5.66 -1.30
C VAL A 45 14.39 6.53 -1.16
N ARG A 46 15.04 6.85 -2.28
CA ARG A 46 16.12 7.82 -2.34
C ARG A 46 15.57 9.11 -2.93
N LYS A 47 15.76 10.22 -2.22
CA LYS A 47 15.48 11.58 -2.65
C LYS A 47 16.77 12.25 -3.09
N ASP A 48 16.73 12.94 -4.22
CA ASP A 48 17.81 13.72 -4.79
C ASP A 48 17.28 15.13 -5.07
N ASP A 49 17.84 16.16 -4.42
CA ASP A 49 17.35 17.55 -4.51
C ASP A 49 17.92 18.32 -5.71
N GLY A 50 18.70 17.65 -6.59
CA GLY A 50 19.36 18.26 -7.74
C GLY A 50 20.49 19.25 -7.39
N ALA A 51 20.67 19.57 -6.11
CA ALA A 51 21.61 20.58 -5.62
C ALA A 51 22.84 19.96 -4.93
N SER A 52 22.68 18.83 -4.23
CA SER A 52 23.70 17.83 -3.85
C SER A 52 23.28 16.90 -2.71
N THR A 53 22.10 17.10 -2.09
CA THR A 53 21.68 16.34 -0.90
C THR A 53 20.94 15.07 -1.29
N ILE A 54 21.58 13.93 -1.08
CA ILE A 54 20.92 12.62 -1.20
C ILE A 54 20.39 12.20 0.17
N SER A 55 19.07 12.07 0.29
CA SER A 55 18.42 11.50 1.48
C SER A 55 17.88 10.10 1.16
N THR A 56 18.23 9.10 1.97
CA THR A 56 17.77 7.72 1.80
C THR A 56 16.84 7.33 2.94
N TYR A 57 15.57 7.10 2.61
CA TYR A 57 14.56 6.58 3.51
C TYR A 57 14.57 5.05 3.48
N GLN A 58 14.76 4.44 4.64
CA GLN A 58 14.63 3.00 4.82
C GLN A 58 13.22 2.70 5.36
N CYS A 59 12.49 1.84 4.67
CA CYS A 59 11.09 1.59 4.95
C CYS A 59 10.81 0.15 5.42
N SER A 60 9.68 -0.02 6.09
CA SER A 60 9.21 -1.28 6.67
C SER A 60 7.68 -1.33 6.66
N THR A 61 7.09 -2.53 6.68
CA THR A 61 5.65 -2.72 6.77
C THR A 61 5.27 -3.63 7.94
N SER A 62 4.10 -3.37 8.52
CA SER A 62 3.46 -4.20 9.55
C SER A 62 1.94 -4.14 9.37
N GLY A 63 1.37 -5.17 8.73
CA GLY A 63 -0.02 -5.15 8.27
C GLY A 63 -0.28 -3.98 7.32
N LEU A 64 -1.18 -3.07 7.72
CA LEU A 64 -1.53 -1.85 7.00
C LEU A 64 -0.70 -0.61 7.39
N VAL A 65 0.32 -0.78 8.24
CA VAL A 65 1.26 0.30 8.60
C VAL A 65 2.50 0.23 7.71
N TYR A 66 2.81 1.32 7.02
CA TYR A 66 4.04 1.54 6.26
C TYR A 66 4.85 2.64 6.95
N THR A 67 6.07 2.34 7.37
CA THR A 67 6.93 3.30 8.08
C THR A 67 8.25 3.45 7.35
N CYS A 68 8.60 4.69 6.98
CA CYS A 68 9.88 5.07 6.42
C CYS A 68 10.67 5.93 7.41
N SER A 69 12.00 5.77 7.48
CA SER A 69 12.85 6.52 8.40
C SER A 69 14.11 7.06 7.71
N ALA A 70 14.47 8.30 8.03
CA ALA A 70 15.70 8.97 7.59
C ALA A 70 16.11 10.03 8.62
N GLY A 71 17.42 10.22 8.87
CA GLY A 71 17.91 11.28 9.76
C GLY A 71 17.38 11.22 11.22
N GLY A 72 16.97 10.05 11.70
CA GLY A 72 16.30 9.86 13.00
C GLY A 72 14.82 10.25 13.03
N MET A 73 14.27 10.79 11.96
CA MET A 73 12.84 10.99 11.77
C MET A 73 12.18 9.69 11.30
N SER A 74 10.90 9.49 11.65
CA SER A 74 10.08 8.40 11.12
C SER A 74 8.73 8.90 10.62
N TYR A 75 8.38 8.49 9.42
CA TYR A 75 7.19 8.86 8.68
C TYR A 75 6.28 7.63 8.61
N VAL A 76 5.19 7.66 9.38
CA VAL A 76 4.28 6.53 9.57
C VAL A 76 3.00 6.80 8.79
N ARG A 77 2.70 5.93 7.82
CA ARG A 77 1.44 5.90 7.08
C ARG A 77 0.65 4.66 7.49
N THR A 78 -0.60 4.83 7.88
CA THR A 78 -1.52 3.73 8.20
C THR A 78 -2.66 3.75 7.19
N TYR A 79 -2.92 2.63 6.52
CA TYR A 79 -3.96 2.51 5.51
C TYR A 79 -5.25 1.90 6.09
N VAL A 80 -6.40 2.21 5.48
CA VAL A 80 -7.72 1.68 5.83
C VAL A 80 -7.86 0.23 5.40
N SER A 81 -7.33 -0.10 4.22
CA SER A 81 -7.17 -1.46 3.69
C SER A 81 -6.20 -1.43 2.51
N ALA A 82 -5.63 -2.58 2.17
CA ALA A 82 -4.81 -2.74 0.97
C ALA A 82 -5.62 -2.49 -0.32
N ASN A 83 -6.93 -2.78 -0.31
CA ASN A 83 -7.82 -2.49 -1.44
C ASN A 83 -8.02 -0.99 -1.65
N ALA A 84 -8.23 -0.22 -0.58
CA ALA A 84 -8.36 1.22 -0.69
C ALA A 84 -7.02 1.86 -1.12
N ALA A 85 -5.90 1.39 -0.57
CA ALA A 85 -4.56 1.88 -0.91
C ALA A 85 -4.18 1.68 -2.41
N LYS A 86 -4.69 0.62 -3.07
CA LYS A 86 -4.52 0.42 -4.54
C LYS A 86 -5.12 1.54 -5.38
N LEU A 87 -6.08 2.29 -4.85
CA LEU A 87 -6.76 3.37 -5.54
C LEU A 87 -6.01 4.70 -5.46
N GLY A 88 -5.13 4.87 -4.46
CA GLY A 88 -4.38 6.10 -4.21
C GLY A 88 -2.94 6.04 -4.70
N LEU A 89 -2.15 7.02 -4.29
CA LEU A 89 -0.73 7.15 -4.63
C LEU A 89 0.17 7.09 -3.38
N PHE A 90 1.46 6.83 -3.62
CA PHE A 90 2.50 6.72 -2.61
C PHE A 90 3.51 7.86 -2.79
N ASP A 91 3.15 9.00 -2.21
CA ASP A 91 3.91 10.26 -2.18
C ASP A 91 5.27 10.11 -1.45
N PRO A 92 6.18 11.09 -1.51
CA PRO A 92 7.43 11.07 -0.75
C PRO A 92 7.18 10.86 0.74
N PRO A 93 8.04 10.16 1.51
CA PRO A 93 7.81 9.87 2.93
C PRO A 93 7.46 11.11 3.77
N GLU A 94 8.04 12.26 3.48
CA GLU A 94 7.79 13.55 4.14
C GLU A 94 6.48 14.25 3.76
N SER A 95 5.82 13.80 2.69
CA SER A 95 4.60 14.43 2.18
C SER A 95 3.35 13.93 2.93
N GLY A 96 2.59 14.90 3.43
CA GLY A 96 1.23 14.71 3.95
C GLY A 96 0.15 15.18 2.96
N MET A 97 0.49 15.31 1.67
CA MET A 97 -0.41 15.80 0.61
C MET A 97 -1.73 15.01 0.63
N PRO A 98 -2.91 15.67 0.68
CA PRO A 98 -4.19 14.97 0.78
C PRO A 98 -4.73 14.53 -0.58
N ILE A 99 -4.49 15.32 -1.62
CA ILE A 99 -5.16 15.20 -2.92
C ILE A 99 -4.78 13.95 -3.72
N SER A 100 -3.63 13.35 -3.40
CA SER A 100 -3.12 12.05 -3.91
C SER A 100 -3.73 10.83 -3.21
N GLN A 101 -4.41 11.02 -2.07
CA GLN A 101 -4.69 9.95 -1.12
C GLN A 101 -6.06 9.32 -1.30
N ARG A 102 -6.06 7.98 -1.44
CA ARG A 102 -7.24 7.14 -1.31
C ARG A 102 -6.90 5.96 -0.43
N GLY A 103 -7.65 5.79 0.66
CA GLY A 103 -7.42 4.72 1.63
C GLY A 103 -6.29 4.93 2.63
N LEU A 104 -5.62 6.08 2.69
CA LEU A 104 -4.68 6.41 3.78
C LEU A 104 -5.48 6.86 5.01
N ALA A 105 -5.53 6.09 6.09
CA ALA A 105 -6.27 6.43 7.30
C ALA A 105 -5.59 7.53 8.13
N SER A 106 -4.25 7.50 8.21
CA SER A 106 -3.46 8.52 8.89
C SER A 106 -2.02 8.63 8.39
N TYR A 107 -1.45 9.81 8.57
CA TYR A 107 -0.03 10.12 8.39
C TYR A 107 0.52 10.73 9.68
N LYS A 108 1.73 10.35 10.09
CA LYS A 108 2.38 10.87 11.29
C LYS A 108 3.88 10.98 11.12
N LEU A 109 4.43 12.16 11.43
CA LEU A 109 5.86 12.39 11.58
C LEU A 109 6.25 12.26 13.05
N ILE A 110 7.19 11.37 13.35
CA ILE A 110 7.88 11.27 14.64
C ILE A 110 9.27 11.88 14.52
N THR A 111 9.61 12.81 15.40
CA THR A 111 10.91 13.49 15.45
C THR A 111 11.98 12.58 16.10
N PRO A 112 13.29 12.91 15.99
CA PRO A 112 14.35 12.18 16.69
C PRO A 112 14.21 12.18 18.23
N MET A 113 13.39 13.08 18.80
CA MET A 113 13.09 13.13 20.24
C MET A 113 11.89 12.24 20.63
N GLY A 114 11.31 11.49 19.69
CA GLY A 114 10.10 10.68 19.90
C GLY A 114 8.80 11.48 19.98
N SER A 115 8.83 12.80 19.79
CA SER A 115 7.64 13.64 19.75
C SER A 115 6.95 13.58 18.38
N VAL A 116 5.64 13.84 18.35
CA VAL A 116 4.88 13.95 17.11
C VAL A 116 5.09 15.34 16.52
N GLY A 117 5.63 15.43 15.30
CA GLY A 117 5.86 16.69 14.57
C GLY A 117 4.74 17.06 13.60
N GLN A 118 4.05 16.05 13.04
CA GLN A 118 2.84 16.20 12.21
C GLN A 118 1.91 15.00 12.47
N HIS A 119 0.60 15.20 12.44
CA HIS A 119 -0.39 14.12 12.52
C HIS A 119 -1.67 14.49 11.78
N TYR A 120 -1.95 13.78 10.69
CA TYR A 120 -3.18 13.93 9.91
C TYR A 120 -4.01 12.65 9.95
N THR A 121 -5.32 12.81 10.09
CA THR A 121 -6.32 11.74 9.91
C THR A 121 -7.21 12.09 8.70
N TYR A 122 -7.68 11.07 7.99
CA TYR A 122 -8.39 11.23 6.73
C TYR A 122 -9.72 10.46 6.79
N THR A 123 -10.79 11.08 6.30
CA THR A 123 -12.13 10.48 6.23
C THR A 123 -12.52 10.27 4.77
N TYR A 124 -13.04 9.08 4.44
CA TYR A 124 -13.46 8.72 3.09
C TYR A 124 -14.96 8.41 3.04
N ASP A 125 -15.57 8.59 1.87
CA ASP A 125 -16.93 8.09 1.61
C ASP A 125 -16.94 6.61 1.18
N SER A 126 -18.13 6.07 0.91
CA SER A 126 -18.32 4.69 0.43
C SER A 126 -17.62 4.38 -0.90
N SER A 127 -17.27 5.40 -1.68
CA SER A 127 -16.54 5.28 -2.96
C SER A 127 -15.03 5.51 -2.79
N GLN A 128 -14.53 5.54 -1.55
CA GLN A 128 -13.13 5.82 -1.21
C GLN A 128 -12.65 7.17 -1.79
N ARG A 129 -13.53 8.18 -1.84
CA ARG A 129 -13.17 9.56 -2.15
C ARG A 129 -12.86 10.29 -0.85
N LEU A 130 -11.79 11.07 -0.82
CA LEU A 130 -11.36 11.79 0.38
C LEU A 130 -12.35 12.90 0.71
N VAL A 131 -13.10 12.78 1.80
CA VAL A 131 -14.09 13.77 2.25
C VAL A 131 -13.45 14.86 3.10
N SER A 132 -12.49 14.50 3.97
CA SER A 132 -11.79 15.47 4.80
C SER A 132 -10.43 14.98 5.28
N ARG A 133 -9.53 15.93 5.54
CA ARG A 133 -8.27 15.74 6.29
C ARG A 133 -8.33 16.61 7.54
N LYS A 134 -8.11 16.03 8.71
CA LYS A 134 -8.01 16.74 9.98
C LYS A 134 -6.55 16.76 10.45
N ASN A 135 -6.08 17.93 10.88
CA ASN A 135 -4.79 18.08 11.56
C ASN A 135 -4.98 17.88 13.06
N GLU A 136 -4.66 16.68 13.55
CA GLU A 136 -4.84 16.28 14.96
C GLU A 136 -3.93 17.05 15.95
N MET A 137 -2.98 17.83 15.46
CA MET A 137 -2.18 18.76 16.28
C MET A 137 -2.83 20.15 16.40
N SER A 138 -4.02 20.34 15.85
CA SER A 138 -4.77 21.61 15.86
C SER A 138 -6.28 21.37 15.78
N LEU A 139 -7.06 22.43 15.55
CA LEU A 139 -8.49 22.32 15.21
C LEU A 139 -8.75 22.38 13.69
N GLY A 140 -7.69 22.45 12.86
CA GLY A 140 -7.80 22.57 11.42
C GLY A 140 -8.38 21.32 10.77
N THR A 141 -9.47 21.49 10.03
CA THR A 141 -10.06 20.46 9.16
C THR A 141 -10.22 21.03 7.76
N GLU A 142 -9.69 20.31 6.78
CA GLU A 142 -9.83 20.55 5.36
C GLU A 142 -10.90 19.59 4.81
N SER A 143 -11.78 20.09 3.95
CA SER A 143 -12.93 19.33 3.43
C SER A 143 -12.98 19.38 1.92
N PHE A 144 -13.38 18.28 1.29
CA PHE A 144 -13.47 18.14 -0.15
C PHE A 144 -14.86 17.64 -0.55
N ASN A 145 -15.40 18.22 -1.63
CA ASN A 145 -16.78 17.96 -2.09
C ASN A 145 -16.92 17.91 -3.62
N ASP A 146 -15.87 18.23 -4.37
CA ASP A 146 -15.78 18.15 -5.84
C ASP A 146 -14.64 17.19 -6.20
N TYR A 147 -14.89 16.29 -7.15
CA TYR A 147 -14.04 15.15 -7.49
C TYR A 147 -14.00 14.92 -8.99
N ASP A 148 -12.92 14.33 -9.48
CA ASP A 148 -12.87 13.80 -10.85
C ASP A 148 -13.57 12.44 -10.99
N ALA A 149 -13.57 11.88 -12.21
CA ALA A 149 -14.19 10.61 -12.52
C ALA A 149 -13.54 9.40 -11.82
N ASN A 150 -12.28 9.52 -11.38
CA ASN A 150 -11.56 8.49 -10.64
C ASN A 150 -11.73 8.64 -9.13
N GLY A 151 -12.21 9.78 -8.64
CA GLY A 151 -12.51 10.05 -7.23
C GLY A 151 -11.46 10.88 -6.51
N PHE A 152 -10.54 11.52 -7.22
CA PHE A 152 -9.54 12.43 -6.64
C PHE A 152 -10.14 13.85 -6.49
N PRO A 153 -9.84 14.59 -5.40
CA PRO A 153 -10.42 15.91 -5.16
C PRO A 153 -10.04 16.93 -6.23
N LYS A 154 -11.00 17.66 -6.79
CA LYS A 154 -10.74 18.76 -7.74
C LYS A 154 -10.77 20.14 -7.11
N ASN A 155 -11.57 20.30 -6.05
CA ASN A 155 -11.80 21.56 -5.34
C ASN A 155 -12.02 22.75 -6.30
N ALA A 156 -13.08 22.68 -7.11
CA ALA A 156 -13.41 23.68 -8.13
C ALA A 156 -12.35 23.89 -9.24
N GLY A 157 -11.41 22.95 -9.40
CA GLY A 157 -10.34 23.01 -10.39
C GLY A 157 -9.03 23.60 -9.87
N THR A 158 -8.86 23.75 -8.55
CA THR A 158 -7.57 24.08 -7.93
C THR A 158 -6.48 23.03 -8.24
N TYR A 159 -6.88 21.76 -8.35
CA TYR A 159 -5.99 20.64 -8.64
C TYR A 159 -6.26 20.08 -10.03
N SER A 160 -5.20 19.73 -10.76
CA SER A 160 -5.30 19.02 -12.04
C SER A 160 -4.57 17.68 -11.98
N TYR A 161 -5.01 16.75 -12.83
CA TYR A 161 -4.58 15.36 -12.83
C TYR A 161 -4.38 14.89 -14.27
N ASN A 162 -3.20 14.37 -14.59
CA ASN A 162 -2.97 13.67 -15.84
C ASN A 162 -2.91 12.16 -15.61
N TYR A 163 -3.48 11.42 -16.56
CA TYR A 163 -3.68 9.97 -16.49
C TYR A 163 -3.06 9.28 -17.69
N ALA A 164 -2.43 8.12 -17.46
CA ALA A 164 -2.12 7.20 -18.54
C ALA A 164 -3.43 6.69 -19.19
N ILE A 165 -3.38 6.33 -20.47
CA ILE A 165 -4.56 5.81 -21.21
C ILE A 165 -5.09 4.56 -20.50
N GLY A 166 -6.36 4.60 -20.08
CA GLY A 166 -7.02 3.52 -19.31
C GLY A 166 -6.60 3.42 -17.84
N GLY A 167 -5.75 4.34 -17.35
CA GLY A 167 -5.33 4.40 -15.94
C GLY A 167 -6.38 5.08 -15.05
N THR A 168 -6.56 4.53 -13.84
CA THR A 168 -7.45 5.08 -12.80
C THR A 168 -6.70 5.80 -11.68
N ARG A 169 -5.35 5.74 -11.69
CA ARG A 169 -4.45 6.54 -10.84
C ARG A 169 -3.78 7.62 -11.69
N PRO A 170 -3.62 8.85 -11.17
CA PRO A 170 -2.82 9.87 -11.83
C PRO A 170 -1.38 9.38 -12.04
N ILE A 171 -0.78 9.80 -13.15
CA ILE A 171 0.68 9.77 -13.35
C ILE A 171 1.31 11.13 -13.04
N GLU A 172 0.49 12.16 -12.89
CA GLU A 172 0.91 13.52 -12.56
C GLU A 172 -0.23 14.24 -11.83
N ILE A 173 0.11 15.04 -10.82
CA ILE A 173 -0.79 15.96 -10.10
C ILE A 173 -0.16 17.34 -10.14
N ALA A 174 -0.93 18.38 -10.49
CA ALA A 174 -0.52 19.77 -10.27
C ALA A 174 -1.35 20.44 -9.18
N ASP A 175 -0.67 21.08 -8.22
CA ASP A 175 -1.24 21.83 -7.11
C ASP A 175 -0.42 23.11 -6.85
N GLY A 176 -1.05 24.28 -6.92
CA GLY A 176 -0.45 25.54 -6.50
C GLY A 176 0.84 25.97 -7.22
N GLY A 177 1.15 25.37 -8.37
CA GLY A 177 2.42 25.57 -9.09
C GLY A 177 3.50 24.51 -8.79
N THR A 178 3.20 23.50 -7.98
CA THR A 178 3.97 22.27 -7.83
C THR A 178 3.39 21.19 -8.74
N ILE A 179 4.24 20.43 -9.43
CA ILE A 179 3.86 19.24 -10.21
C ILE A 179 4.52 18.01 -9.56
N THR A 180 3.74 17.00 -9.21
CA THR A 180 4.23 15.73 -8.68
C THR A 180 3.97 14.61 -9.68
N GLU A 181 5.01 13.91 -10.11
CA GLU A 181 4.94 12.79 -11.05
C GLU A 181 4.99 11.43 -10.34
N TYR A 182 4.32 10.43 -10.91
CA TYR A 182 4.19 9.07 -10.38
C TYR A 182 4.38 8.03 -11.49
N ASN A 183 5.05 6.93 -11.14
CA ASN A 183 5.15 5.77 -12.03
C ASN A 183 3.84 4.93 -12.05
N SER A 184 3.80 3.91 -12.90
CA SER A 184 2.62 3.04 -13.06
C SER A 184 2.19 2.27 -11.81
N LYS A 185 3.09 2.08 -10.81
CA LYS A 185 2.75 1.52 -9.49
C LYS A 185 2.08 2.55 -8.56
N GLY A 186 2.02 3.81 -8.97
CA GLY A 186 1.54 4.93 -8.16
C GLY A 186 2.58 5.46 -7.17
N TRP A 187 3.87 5.14 -7.34
CA TRP A 187 4.93 5.67 -6.49
C TRP A 187 5.49 6.95 -7.11
N VAL A 188 5.76 7.96 -6.27
CA VAL A 188 6.37 9.23 -6.71
C VAL A 188 7.71 9.01 -7.44
N THR A 189 7.96 9.83 -8.45
CA THR A 189 9.22 9.88 -9.21
C THR A 189 9.84 11.27 -9.30
N LYS A 190 9.02 12.33 -9.29
CA LYS A 190 9.47 13.73 -9.35
C LYS A 190 8.55 14.64 -8.53
N GLU A 191 9.11 15.68 -7.92
CA GLU A 191 8.41 16.90 -7.53
C GLU A 191 9.11 18.10 -8.19
N ASP A 192 8.39 18.84 -9.02
CA ASP A 192 8.82 20.06 -9.71
C ASP A 192 8.09 21.26 -9.08
N SER A 193 8.82 22.33 -8.74
CA SER A 193 8.26 23.49 -8.04
C SER A 193 9.14 24.73 -8.24
N SER A 194 10.00 25.08 -7.28
CA SER A 194 11.10 26.04 -7.46
C SER A 194 12.43 25.37 -7.82
N SER A 195 12.53 24.05 -7.60
CA SER A 195 13.68 23.21 -7.92
C SER A 195 13.23 21.77 -8.06
N ASP A 196 13.74 21.07 -9.07
CA ASP A 196 13.44 19.66 -9.31
C ASP A 196 13.97 18.77 -8.18
N THR A 197 13.08 17.97 -7.60
CA THR A 197 13.42 16.87 -6.70
C THR A 197 13.07 15.54 -7.35
N PHE A 198 14.01 14.59 -7.35
CA PHE A 198 13.82 13.27 -7.94
C PHE A 198 13.73 12.18 -6.87
N TYR A 199 12.91 11.16 -7.15
CA TYR A 199 12.63 10.05 -6.24
C TYR A 199 12.90 8.70 -6.93
N GLU A 200 13.90 7.98 -6.42
CA GLU A 200 14.26 6.63 -6.85
C GLU A 200 13.78 5.61 -5.80
N SER A 201 12.81 4.78 -6.17
CA SER A 201 12.29 3.71 -5.31
C SER A 201 12.93 2.37 -5.67
N THR A 202 13.55 1.69 -4.70
CA THR A 202 14.18 0.38 -4.87
C THR A 202 13.59 -0.67 -3.94
N ASP A 203 13.67 -1.93 -4.39
CA ASP A 203 12.98 -3.10 -3.80
C ASP A 203 11.46 -2.91 -3.60
N THR A 204 10.79 -3.93 -3.08
CA THR A 204 9.36 -3.90 -2.74
C THR A 204 9.12 -4.46 -1.34
N LEU A 205 8.23 -3.80 -0.59
CA LEU A 205 7.51 -4.37 0.54
C LEU A 205 6.04 -4.51 0.17
N GLU A 206 5.27 -5.15 1.04
CA GLU A 206 3.83 -5.27 0.92
C GLU A 206 3.16 -4.78 2.20
N ILE A 207 2.12 -3.96 2.04
CA ILE A 207 1.08 -3.81 3.08
C ILE A 207 -0.07 -4.75 2.71
N CYS A 208 -0.64 -5.42 3.70
CA CYS A 208 -1.69 -6.42 3.53
C CYS A 208 -2.76 -6.25 4.60
N ASP A 209 -3.99 -6.62 4.24
CA ASP A 209 -5.08 -6.87 5.20
C ASP A 209 -4.82 -8.15 6.04
#